data_AF-A0A1X0U402-F1
#
_entry.id   AF-A0A1X0U402-F1
#
_cell.length_a   1.000
_cell.length_b   1.000
_cell.length_c   1.000
_cell.angle_alpha   90.00
_cell.angle_beta   90.00
_cell.angle_gamma   90.00
#
_symmetry.space_group_name_H-M   'P 1'
#
loop_
_entity.id
_entity.type
_entity.pdbx_description
1 polymer ?
#
loop_
_entity_poly.entity_id
_entity_poly.type
_entity_poly.pdbx_seq_one_letter_code
_entity_poly.pdbx_strand_id
1 'polypeptide(L)'
;MLSKELIEKNVDFVLQMPTLFEKVEHFLLTGNVTEAVTTLQNIASFKTYFNSIFKRAKFDIPYDGNDLVVIANMLGIDTFRAIVLSYFIFLKSPKIYKVFNFKIVDLIELNAKILSDWLKVLNSFKEKHYNYLSLAPYSIACIIVCENLFSKFPSYMSDVISYSDVSYNKILQKKYGFSLWDIFLKAMNMSKQSLSKIDKEMLCFFEILLSYESSRPEFYDFGVDKILDINVYPEMQTIIFIKKALQK
;
A
#
# COMPACT_ATOMS: atom_id res chain seq x y z
N MET A 1 27.14 -2.52 4.05
CA MET A 1 26.44 -1.90 5.19
C MET A 1 25.31 -1.05 4.64
N LEU A 2 24.13 -1.05 5.25
CA LEU A 2 23.05 -0.12 4.88
C LEU A 2 23.50 1.33 5.11
N SER A 3 23.27 2.21 4.15
CA SER A 3 23.50 3.65 4.25
C SER A 3 22.21 4.42 3.96
N LYS A 4 22.11 5.67 4.42
CA LYS A 4 20.97 6.55 4.11
C LYS A 4 20.78 6.72 2.60
N GLU A 5 21.86 6.93 1.86
CA GLU A 5 21.83 7.06 0.40
C GLU A 5 21.26 5.80 -0.29
N LEU A 6 21.61 4.60 0.21
CA LEU A 6 21.06 3.35 -0.33
C LEU A 6 19.56 3.23 -0.04
N ILE A 7 19.12 3.67 1.14
CA ILE A 7 17.69 3.71 1.50
C ILE A 7 16.95 4.65 0.56
N GLU A 8 17.44 5.89 0.42
CA GLU A 8 16.83 6.91 -0.44
C GLU A 8 16.74 6.43 -1.89
N LYS A 9 17.85 5.92 -2.45
CA LYS A 9 17.88 5.38 -3.82
C LYS A 9 16.90 4.23 -4.05
N ASN A 10 16.70 3.36 -3.05
CA ASN A 10 15.73 2.28 -3.14
C ASN A 10 14.29 2.81 -3.10
N VAL A 11 14.01 3.76 -2.20
CA VAL A 11 12.70 4.43 -2.16
C VAL A 11 12.41 5.13 -3.48
N ASP A 12 13.38 5.86 -4.04
CA ASP A 12 13.26 6.50 -5.34
C ASP A 12 12.99 5.50 -6.45
N PHE A 13 13.72 4.39 -6.49
CA PHE A 13 13.50 3.34 -7.49
C PHE A 13 12.07 2.76 -7.44
N VAL A 14 11.56 2.51 -6.24
CA VAL A 14 10.21 1.93 -6.04
C VAL A 14 9.12 2.96 -6.39
N LEU A 15 9.30 4.23 -6.03
CA LEU A 15 8.32 5.29 -6.27
C LEU A 15 8.42 5.92 -7.68
N GLN A 16 9.53 5.72 -8.39
CA GLN A 16 9.72 6.28 -9.73
C GLN A 16 8.79 5.60 -10.74
N MET A 17 7.77 6.35 -11.18
CA MET A 17 6.83 5.97 -12.21
C MET A 17 7.47 5.95 -13.61
N PRO A 18 7.28 4.87 -14.40
CA PRO A 18 7.59 4.91 -15.82
C PRO A 18 6.70 5.92 -16.55
N THR A 19 7.21 6.50 -17.64
CA THR A 19 6.53 7.53 -18.45
C THR A 19 5.11 7.17 -18.87
N LEU A 20 4.86 5.89 -19.17
CA LEU A 20 3.51 5.39 -19.48
C LEU A 20 2.54 5.61 -18.33
N PHE A 21 2.96 5.35 -17.09
CA PHE A 21 2.15 5.52 -15.90
C PHE A 21 2.01 6.98 -15.49
N GLU A 22 3.02 7.82 -15.71
CA GLU A 22 2.89 9.27 -15.52
C GLU A 22 1.80 9.85 -16.42
N LYS A 23 1.74 9.39 -17.68
CA LYS A 23 0.68 9.77 -18.62
C LYS A 23 -0.70 9.32 -18.16
N VAL A 24 -0.83 8.07 -17.70
CA VAL A 24 -2.09 7.53 -17.17
C VAL A 24 -2.52 8.29 -15.91
N GLU A 25 -1.58 8.55 -15.01
CA GLU A 25 -1.81 9.33 -13.80
C GLU A 25 -2.30 10.74 -14.12
N HIS A 26 -1.71 11.40 -15.12
CA HIS A 26 -2.20 12.70 -15.60
C HIS A 26 -3.65 12.64 -16.11
N PHE A 27 -4.01 11.61 -16.89
CA PHE A 27 -5.40 11.43 -17.33
C PHE A 27 -6.35 11.23 -16.15
N LEU A 28 -5.95 10.46 -15.13
CA LEU A 28 -6.76 10.24 -13.93
C LEU A 28 -6.89 11.51 -13.08
N LEU A 29 -5.83 12.29 -12.90
CA LEU A 29 -5.91 13.55 -12.16
C LEU A 29 -6.77 14.61 -12.85
N THR A 30 -6.94 14.52 -14.17
CA THR A 30 -7.77 15.43 -14.97
C THR A 30 -9.20 14.94 -15.21
N GLY A 31 -9.60 13.82 -14.60
CA GLY A 31 -10.96 13.28 -14.73
C GLY A 31 -11.17 12.35 -15.93
N ASN A 32 -10.14 12.08 -16.75
CA ASN A 32 -10.26 11.35 -18.01
C ASN A 32 -10.02 9.84 -17.84
N VAL A 33 -11.01 9.15 -17.28
CA VAL A 33 -10.96 7.69 -17.06
C VAL A 33 -10.85 6.92 -18.38
N THR A 34 -11.52 7.38 -19.45
CA THR A 34 -11.54 6.70 -20.75
C THR A 34 -10.15 6.60 -21.38
N GLU A 35 -9.37 7.70 -21.38
CA GLU A 35 -8.01 7.70 -21.92
C GLU A 35 -7.04 6.87 -21.06
N ALA A 36 -7.20 6.91 -19.73
CA ALA A 36 -6.44 6.08 -18.82
C ALA A 36 -6.69 4.58 -19.09
N VAL A 37 -7.96 4.16 -19.21
CA VAL A 37 -8.33 2.79 -19.52
C VAL A 37 -7.85 2.39 -20.92
N THR A 38 -8.00 3.26 -21.92
CA THR A 38 -7.55 2.98 -23.31
C THR A 38 -6.05 2.73 -23.39
N THR A 39 -5.27 3.46 -22.58
CA THR A 39 -3.82 3.26 -22.47
C THR A 39 -3.48 1.90 -21.82
N LEU A 40 -4.22 1.52 -20.78
CA LEU A 40 -3.94 0.35 -19.96
C LEU A 40 -4.53 -0.97 -20.48
N GLN A 41 -5.65 -0.92 -21.22
CA GLN A 41 -6.38 -2.11 -21.66
C GLN A 41 -5.55 -2.99 -22.60
N ASN A 42 -4.55 -2.44 -23.29
CA ASN A 42 -3.71 -3.24 -24.18
C ASN A 42 -2.55 -3.95 -23.43
N ILE A 43 -2.40 -3.69 -22.13
CA ILE A 43 -1.35 -4.29 -21.29
C ILE A 43 -1.92 -5.55 -20.63
N ALA A 44 -1.58 -6.73 -21.19
CA ALA A 44 -2.11 -8.01 -20.72
C ALA A 44 -1.82 -8.28 -19.22
N SER A 45 -0.63 -7.93 -18.75
CA SER A 45 -0.25 -8.07 -17.34
C SER A 45 -1.03 -7.13 -16.42
N PHE A 46 -1.37 -5.92 -16.86
CA PHE A 46 -2.25 -5.01 -16.11
C PHE A 46 -3.65 -5.60 -15.99
N LYS A 47 -4.25 -6.03 -17.11
CA LYS A 47 -5.58 -6.68 -17.10
C LYS A 47 -5.63 -7.85 -16.12
N THR A 48 -4.58 -8.69 -16.12
CA THR A 48 -4.47 -9.83 -15.22
C THR A 48 -4.40 -9.40 -13.76
N TYR A 49 -3.55 -8.40 -13.46
CA TYR A 49 -3.42 -7.83 -12.12
C TYR A 49 -4.71 -7.18 -11.64
N PHE A 50 -5.30 -6.31 -12.47
CA PHE A 50 -6.55 -5.60 -12.20
C PHE A 50 -7.69 -6.58 -11.88
N ASN A 51 -7.91 -7.58 -12.73
CA ASN A 51 -8.94 -8.59 -12.51
C ASN A 51 -8.68 -9.41 -11.23
N SER A 52 -7.41 -9.62 -10.88
CA SER A 52 -7.03 -10.32 -9.65
C SER A 52 -7.32 -9.51 -8.40
N ILE A 53 -7.05 -8.19 -8.42
CA ILE A 53 -7.42 -7.26 -7.35
C ILE A 53 -8.94 -7.16 -7.26
N PHE A 54 -9.62 -6.89 -8.38
CA PHE A 54 -11.06 -6.67 -8.44
C PHE A 54 -11.85 -7.83 -7.82
N LYS A 55 -11.50 -9.08 -8.19
CA LYS A 55 -12.14 -10.29 -7.65
C LYS A 55 -11.90 -10.50 -6.15
N ARG A 56 -10.72 -10.12 -5.64
CA ARG A 56 -10.31 -10.35 -4.23
C ARG A 56 -10.79 -9.25 -3.29
N ALA A 57 -10.75 -8.00 -3.75
CA ALA A 57 -11.17 -6.83 -2.99
C ALA A 57 -12.68 -6.83 -2.77
N LYS A 58 -13.46 -7.47 -3.67
CA LYS A 58 -14.93 -7.55 -3.60
C LYS A 58 -15.53 -6.16 -3.37
N PHE A 59 -15.13 -5.21 -4.19
CA PHE A 59 -15.74 -3.88 -4.18
C PHE A 59 -17.26 -4.02 -4.39
N ASP A 60 -18.04 -3.21 -3.68
CA ASP A 60 -19.50 -3.23 -3.75
C ASP A 60 -19.99 -2.59 -5.05
N ILE A 61 -19.77 -3.29 -6.17
CA ILE A 61 -20.24 -2.90 -7.50
C ILE A 61 -21.18 -3.96 -8.08
N PRO A 62 -22.33 -3.57 -8.65
CA PRO A 62 -23.33 -4.48 -9.19
C PRO A 62 -22.99 -4.89 -10.64
N TYR A 63 -21.80 -5.43 -10.88
CA TYR A 63 -21.35 -5.88 -12.21
C TYR A 63 -20.46 -7.12 -12.12
N ASP A 64 -20.80 -8.13 -12.90
CA ASP A 64 -20.16 -9.45 -12.93
C ASP A 64 -19.39 -9.73 -14.24
N GLY A 65 -19.38 -8.78 -15.18
CA GLY A 65 -18.62 -8.88 -16.43
C GLY A 65 -17.13 -8.54 -16.27
N ASN A 66 -16.41 -8.53 -17.41
CA ASN A 66 -14.96 -8.32 -17.46
C ASN A 66 -14.54 -7.08 -18.28
N ASP A 67 -15.48 -6.19 -18.61
CA ASP A 67 -15.16 -4.96 -19.33
C ASP A 67 -14.46 -3.97 -18.40
N LEU A 68 -13.19 -3.68 -18.68
CA LEU A 68 -12.36 -2.79 -17.88
C LEU A 68 -12.90 -1.36 -17.84
N VAL A 69 -13.49 -0.85 -18.93
CA VAL A 69 -14.06 0.51 -19.00
C VAL A 69 -15.27 0.58 -18.08
N VAL A 70 -16.15 -0.42 -18.12
CA VAL A 70 -17.35 -0.48 -17.26
C VAL A 70 -16.94 -0.55 -15.79
N ILE A 71 -16.02 -1.48 -15.44
CA ILE A 71 -15.56 -1.64 -14.06
C ILE A 71 -14.87 -0.35 -13.58
N ALA A 72 -13.98 0.25 -14.37
CA ALA A 72 -13.28 1.48 -13.97
C ALA A 72 -14.26 2.65 -13.71
N ASN A 73 -15.29 2.80 -14.53
CA ASN A 73 -16.32 3.82 -14.32
C ASN A 73 -17.15 3.55 -13.06
N MET A 74 -17.50 2.29 -12.78
CA MET A 74 -18.25 1.93 -11.57
C MET A 74 -17.44 2.08 -10.28
N LEU A 75 -16.14 1.77 -10.32
CA LEU A 75 -15.24 1.97 -9.18
C LEU A 75 -15.03 3.44 -8.84
N GLY A 76 -15.23 4.32 -9.82
CA GLY A 76 -14.88 5.73 -9.73
C GLY A 76 -13.37 5.97 -9.86
N ILE A 77 -13.02 7.23 -10.11
CA ILE A 77 -11.67 7.63 -10.50
C ILE A 77 -10.63 7.37 -9.40
N ASP A 78 -10.98 7.63 -8.14
CA ASP A 78 -10.05 7.48 -7.01
C ASP A 78 -9.67 6.02 -6.78
N THR A 79 -10.66 5.12 -6.78
CA THR A 79 -10.46 3.68 -6.60
C THR A 79 -9.70 3.09 -7.78
N PHE A 80 -10.10 3.44 -9.01
CA PHE A 80 -9.40 2.98 -10.19
C PHE A 80 -7.93 3.44 -10.18
N ARG A 81 -7.68 4.72 -9.84
CA ARG A 81 -6.33 5.26 -9.68
C ARG A 81 -5.52 4.52 -8.63
N ALA A 82 -6.09 4.21 -7.46
CA ALA A 82 -5.38 3.43 -6.44
C ALA A 82 -4.98 2.02 -6.92
N ILE A 83 -5.79 1.38 -7.76
CA ILE A 83 -5.45 0.08 -8.37
C ILE A 83 -4.36 0.23 -9.45
N VAL A 84 -4.38 1.31 -10.24
CA VAL A 84 -3.32 1.61 -11.21
C VAL A 84 -1.99 1.85 -10.50
N LEU A 85 -1.99 2.67 -9.44
CA LEU A 85 -0.81 2.92 -8.60
C LEU A 85 -0.28 1.63 -7.99
N SER A 86 -1.18 0.79 -7.50
CA SER A 86 -0.87 -0.53 -6.97
C SER A 86 -0.14 -1.42 -7.97
N TYR A 87 -0.63 -1.47 -9.21
CA TYR A 87 0.01 -2.23 -10.27
C TYR A 87 1.40 -1.70 -10.60
N PHE A 88 1.55 -0.38 -10.71
CA PHE A 88 2.85 0.24 -10.95
C PHE A 88 3.87 -0.15 -9.87
N ILE A 89 3.51 -0.03 -8.59
CA ILE A 89 4.39 -0.39 -7.47
C ILE A 89 4.67 -1.89 -7.49
N PHE A 90 3.67 -2.71 -7.78
CA PHE A 90 3.81 -4.15 -7.94
C PHE A 90 4.83 -4.53 -9.02
N LEU A 91 4.96 -3.77 -10.11
CA LEU A 91 5.99 -4.03 -11.13
C LEU A 91 7.43 -3.87 -10.61
N LYS A 92 7.62 -3.18 -9.47
CA LYS A 92 8.92 -3.04 -8.78
C LYS A 92 9.20 -4.18 -7.80
N SER A 93 8.23 -5.08 -7.62
CA SER A 93 8.36 -6.26 -6.77
C SER A 93 9.54 -7.13 -7.23
N PRO A 94 10.38 -7.63 -6.30
CA PRO A 94 11.32 -8.68 -6.64
C PRO A 94 10.57 -9.96 -7.03
N LYS A 95 11.25 -10.83 -7.77
CA LYS A 95 10.70 -12.14 -8.17
C LYS A 95 10.60 -13.14 -7.01
N ILE A 96 11.47 -12.97 -6.01
CA ILE A 96 11.59 -13.84 -4.84
C ILE A 96 11.69 -12.93 -3.63
N TYR A 97 10.83 -13.15 -2.65
CA TYR A 97 10.91 -12.53 -1.34
C TYR A 97 11.69 -13.45 -0.39
N LYS A 98 12.74 -12.92 0.22
CA LYS A 98 13.63 -13.58 1.19
C LYS A 98 13.39 -13.08 2.61
N VAL A 99 12.95 -11.83 2.74
CA VAL A 99 12.66 -11.19 4.03
C VAL A 99 11.25 -11.57 4.46
N PHE A 100 10.32 -11.43 3.54
CA PHE A 100 8.92 -11.85 3.71
C PHE A 100 8.70 -13.18 3.01
N ASN A 101 7.85 -14.05 3.54
CA ASN A 101 7.56 -15.35 2.93
C ASN A 101 6.44 -15.25 1.88
N PHE A 102 6.51 -14.23 1.02
CA PHE A 102 5.48 -13.94 0.02
C PHE A 102 5.73 -14.69 -1.28
N LYS A 103 4.65 -15.25 -1.83
CA LYS A 103 4.49 -15.42 -3.27
C LYS A 103 3.85 -14.16 -3.86
N ILE A 104 4.01 -13.99 -5.16
CA ILE A 104 3.40 -12.89 -5.92
C ILE A 104 1.89 -12.78 -5.67
N VAL A 105 1.18 -13.92 -5.61
CA VAL A 105 -0.26 -13.95 -5.38
C VAL A 105 -0.65 -13.44 -4.00
N ASP A 106 0.19 -13.71 -2.98
CA ASP A 106 -0.05 -13.30 -1.59
C ASP A 106 0.04 -11.77 -1.46
N LEU A 107 0.99 -11.15 -2.17
CA LEU A 107 1.11 -9.69 -2.21
C LEU A 107 -0.09 -9.02 -2.89
N ILE A 108 -0.60 -9.64 -3.98
CA ILE A 108 -1.82 -9.18 -4.67
C ILE A 108 -3.02 -9.29 -3.72
N GLU A 109 -3.11 -10.38 -2.96
CA GLU A 109 -4.19 -10.60 -2.00
C GLU A 109 -4.15 -9.60 -0.85
N LEU A 110 -2.99 -9.41 -0.23
CA LEU A 110 -2.80 -8.41 0.82
C LEU A 110 -3.19 -7.01 0.32
N ASN A 111 -2.72 -6.63 -0.88
CA ASN A 111 -3.06 -5.33 -1.45
C ASN A 111 -4.57 -5.18 -1.69
N ALA A 112 -5.23 -6.23 -2.20
CA ALA A 112 -6.67 -6.21 -2.42
C ALA A 112 -7.45 -6.03 -1.11
N LYS A 113 -7.00 -6.66 -0.02
CA LYS A 113 -7.60 -6.49 1.32
C LYS A 113 -7.40 -5.07 1.84
N ILE A 114 -6.16 -4.58 1.86
CA ILE A 114 -5.85 -3.23 2.32
C ILE A 114 -6.64 -2.19 1.53
N LEU A 115 -6.70 -2.31 0.18
CA LEU A 115 -7.49 -1.41 -0.67
C LEU A 115 -8.97 -1.41 -0.30
N SER A 116 -9.58 -2.60 -0.18
CA SER A 116 -11.01 -2.75 0.12
C SER A 116 -11.35 -2.18 1.50
N ASP A 117 -10.60 -2.61 2.52
CA ASP A 117 -10.88 -2.26 3.89
C ASP A 117 -10.52 -0.79 4.19
N TRP A 118 -9.50 -0.24 3.53
CA TRP A 118 -9.21 1.20 3.60
C TRP A 118 -10.31 2.03 2.94
N LEU A 119 -10.84 1.60 1.79
CA LEU A 119 -11.96 2.26 1.15
C LEU A 119 -13.20 2.28 2.06
N LYS A 120 -13.50 1.19 2.78
CA LYS A 120 -14.61 1.15 3.76
C LYS A 120 -14.41 2.13 4.92
N VAL A 121 -13.18 2.23 5.42
CA VAL A 121 -12.82 3.20 6.46
C VAL A 121 -13.03 4.62 5.95
N LEU A 122 -12.51 4.97 4.77
CA LEU A 122 -12.69 6.28 4.15
C LEU A 122 -14.18 6.61 3.89
N ASN A 123 -14.96 5.63 3.45
CA ASN A 123 -16.41 5.77 3.23
C ASN A 123 -17.22 5.96 4.52
N SER A 124 -16.64 5.66 5.68
CA SER A 124 -17.32 5.83 6.98
C SER A 124 -17.17 7.23 7.56
N PHE A 125 -16.29 8.06 7.01
CA PHE A 125 -16.21 9.49 7.34
C PHE A 125 -17.36 10.26 6.68
N LYS A 126 -17.78 11.37 7.31
CA LYS A 126 -18.81 12.25 6.73
C LYS A 126 -18.30 12.93 5.45
N GLU A 127 -17.06 13.39 5.48
CA GLU A 127 -16.35 13.92 4.31
C GLU A 127 -15.50 12.80 3.70
N LYS A 128 -15.56 12.67 2.38
CA LYS A 128 -14.87 11.61 1.67
C LYS A 128 -13.41 12.01 1.43
N HIS A 129 -12.49 11.39 2.15
CA HIS A 129 -11.06 11.65 2.08
C HIS A 129 -10.34 10.73 1.07
N TYR A 130 -10.88 10.60 -0.16
CA TYR A 130 -10.38 9.64 -1.15
C TYR A 130 -8.98 9.91 -1.68
N ASN A 131 -8.45 11.12 -1.52
CA ASN A 131 -7.05 11.44 -1.79
C ASN A 131 -6.08 10.54 -0.99
N TYR A 132 -6.48 10.07 0.20
CA TYR A 132 -5.70 9.14 1.02
C TYR A 132 -5.85 7.68 0.63
N LEU A 133 -6.70 7.33 -0.36
CA LEU A 133 -6.80 5.95 -0.83
C LEU A 133 -5.45 5.44 -1.39
N SER A 134 -4.60 6.35 -1.85
CA SER A 134 -3.22 6.10 -2.27
C SER A 134 -2.30 5.55 -1.18
N LEU A 135 -2.66 5.64 0.11
CA LEU A 135 -1.91 5.01 1.19
C LEU A 135 -1.86 3.48 1.03
N ALA A 136 -2.93 2.86 0.52
CA ALA A 136 -2.97 1.42 0.27
C ALA A 136 -1.84 0.95 -0.68
N PRO A 137 -1.68 1.48 -1.90
CA PRO A 137 -0.54 1.12 -2.76
C PRO A 137 0.82 1.43 -2.13
N TYR A 138 0.97 2.53 -1.38
CA TYR A 138 2.25 2.87 -0.75
C TYR A 138 2.64 1.95 0.40
N SER A 139 1.69 1.25 1.03
CA SER A 139 2.03 0.17 1.97
C SER A 139 2.76 -0.98 1.29
N ILE A 140 2.41 -1.28 0.02
CA ILE A 140 3.11 -2.28 -0.80
C ILE A 140 4.52 -1.79 -1.14
N ALA A 141 4.70 -0.48 -1.37
CA ALA A 141 6.03 0.09 -1.54
C ALA A 141 6.89 -0.09 -0.29
N CYS A 142 6.32 0.03 0.92
CA CYS A 142 7.05 -0.24 2.17
C CYS A 142 7.55 -1.69 2.23
N ILE A 143 6.70 -2.66 1.88
CA ILE A 143 7.07 -4.08 1.79
C ILE A 143 8.24 -4.28 0.81
N ILE A 144 8.13 -3.73 -0.40
CA ILE A 144 9.15 -3.88 -1.45
C ILE A 144 10.47 -3.21 -1.04
N VAL A 145 10.41 -2.01 -0.43
CA VAL A 145 11.60 -1.32 0.07
C VAL A 145 12.28 -2.16 1.14
N CYS A 146 11.54 -2.65 2.13
CA CYS A 146 12.07 -3.54 3.16
C CYS A 146 12.71 -4.79 2.56
N GLU A 147 12.02 -5.48 1.64
CA GLU A 147 12.56 -6.64 0.97
C GLU A 147 13.88 -6.31 0.25
N ASN A 148 13.92 -5.26 -0.56
CA ASN A 148 15.11 -4.84 -1.32
C ASN A 148 16.29 -4.43 -0.43
N LEU A 149 16.01 -3.82 0.72
CA LEU A 149 17.03 -3.41 1.69
C LEU A 149 17.56 -4.63 2.44
N PHE A 150 16.68 -5.38 3.09
CA PHE A 150 17.05 -6.39 4.08
C PHE A 150 17.41 -7.75 3.46
N SER A 151 16.94 -8.08 2.25
CA SER A 151 17.31 -9.33 1.56
C SER A 151 18.80 -9.44 1.22
N LYS A 152 19.50 -8.31 1.21
CA LYS A 152 20.95 -8.20 0.95
C LYS A 152 21.79 -8.36 2.21
N PHE A 153 21.16 -8.42 3.39
CA PHE A 153 21.87 -8.56 4.67
C PHE A 153 21.61 -9.95 5.27
N PRO A 154 22.66 -10.71 5.64
CA PRO A 154 22.53 -12.10 6.10
C PRO A 154 21.78 -12.28 7.44
N SER A 155 21.56 -13.56 7.76
CA SER A 155 20.87 -14.21 8.90
C SER A 155 20.82 -13.49 10.25
N TYR A 156 21.81 -12.68 10.60
CA TYR A 156 21.82 -11.95 11.89
C TYR A 156 20.67 -10.96 12.03
N MET A 157 20.20 -10.34 10.93
CA MET A 157 19.03 -9.45 11.02
C MET A 157 17.71 -10.22 11.17
N SER A 158 17.57 -11.39 10.52
CA SER A 158 16.40 -12.24 10.76
C SER A 158 16.38 -12.76 12.20
N ASP A 159 17.54 -13.06 12.77
CA ASP A 159 17.66 -13.47 14.18
C ASP A 159 17.25 -12.32 15.10
N VAL A 160 17.81 -11.11 14.93
CA VAL A 160 17.43 -9.94 15.73
C VAL A 160 15.92 -9.70 15.67
N ILE A 161 15.31 -9.74 14.50
CA ILE A 161 13.87 -9.49 14.36
C ILE A 161 13.05 -10.63 14.99
N SER A 162 13.49 -11.87 14.86
CA SER A 162 12.79 -13.02 15.43
C SER A 162 12.93 -13.12 16.94
N TYR A 163 14.00 -12.57 17.53
CA TYR A 163 14.30 -12.68 18.96
C TYR A 163 14.06 -11.39 19.77
N SER A 164 13.77 -10.24 19.15
CA SER A 164 13.71 -8.95 19.87
C SER A 164 12.39 -8.16 19.79
N ASP A 165 11.33 -8.70 19.20
CA ASP A 165 10.05 -7.97 18.98
C ASP A 165 10.26 -6.58 18.31
N VAL A 166 11.35 -6.43 17.55
CA VAL A 166 11.71 -5.19 16.87
C VAL A 166 11.28 -5.25 15.41
N SER A 167 10.44 -4.31 14.97
CA SER A 167 10.02 -4.19 13.57
C SER A 167 11.12 -3.65 12.63
N TYR A 168 10.97 -3.92 11.33
CA TYR A 168 11.83 -3.32 10.30
C TYR A 168 11.81 -1.79 10.35
N ASN A 169 10.63 -1.18 10.55
CA ASN A 169 10.50 0.27 10.71
C ASN A 169 11.36 0.79 11.87
N LYS A 170 11.33 0.10 13.02
CA LYS A 170 12.11 0.51 14.20
C LYS A 170 13.62 0.37 13.98
N ILE A 171 14.07 -0.65 13.25
CA ILE A 171 15.47 -0.78 12.83
C ILE A 171 15.88 0.41 11.96
N LEU A 172 15.05 0.74 10.95
CA LEU A 172 15.30 1.86 10.06
C LEU A 172 15.39 3.19 10.83
N GLN A 173 14.46 3.42 11.76
CA GLN A 173 14.41 4.64 12.56
C GLN A 173 15.63 4.75 13.47
N LYS A 174 15.93 3.72 14.26
CA LYS A 174 17.01 3.77 15.26
C LYS A 174 18.40 3.84 14.64
N LYS A 175 18.64 3.08 13.57
CA LYS A 175 19.99 2.97 12.97
C LYS A 175 20.22 3.99 11.86
N TYR A 176 19.18 4.39 11.14
CA TYR A 176 19.32 5.20 9.94
C TYR A 176 18.50 6.49 9.98
N GLY A 177 17.73 6.74 11.04
CA GLY A 177 16.89 7.94 11.15
C GLY A 177 15.81 8.03 10.08
N PHE A 178 15.42 6.89 9.49
CA PHE A 178 14.42 6.78 8.42
C PHE A 178 13.22 5.98 8.91
N SER A 179 12.02 6.46 8.65
CA SER A 179 10.77 5.77 8.94
C SER A 179 10.14 5.27 7.64
N LEU A 180 9.45 4.13 7.66
CA LEU A 180 8.60 3.73 6.54
C LEU A 180 7.50 4.77 6.26
N TRP A 181 7.11 5.55 7.27
CA TRP A 181 6.24 6.72 7.11
C TRP A 181 6.80 7.76 6.13
N ASP A 182 8.12 7.88 6.03
CA ASP A 182 8.77 8.83 5.11
C ASP A 182 8.56 8.43 3.64
N ILE A 183 8.25 7.16 3.35
CA ILE A 183 7.87 6.69 2.00
C ILE A 183 6.53 7.31 1.61
N PHE A 184 5.53 7.26 2.48
CA PHE A 184 4.22 7.87 2.22
C PHE A 184 4.33 9.38 2.05
N LEU A 185 5.08 10.04 2.93
CA LEU A 185 5.30 11.49 2.86
C LEU A 185 5.95 11.88 1.54
N LYS A 186 6.99 11.14 1.11
CA LYS A 186 7.65 11.38 -0.17
C LYS A 186 6.71 11.14 -1.36
N ALA A 187 5.97 10.04 -1.35
CA ALA A 187 5.05 9.68 -2.43
C ALA A 187 3.85 10.63 -2.57
N MET A 188 3.41 11.23 -1.47
CA MET A 188 2.32 12.22 -1.44
C MET A 188 2.82 13.67 -1.53
N ASN A 189 4.14 13.88 -1.69
CA ASN A 189 4.77 15.20 -1.68
C ASN A 189 4.41 16.04 -0.43
N MET A 190 4.41 15.40 0.74
CA MET A 190 4.12 15.99 2.05
C MET A 190 5.39 16.18 2.88
N SER A 191 5.47 17.26 3.65
CA SER A 191 6.51 17.45 4.65
C SER A 191 5.98 17.15 6.05
N LYS A 192 6.78 16.43 6.85
CA LYS A 192 6.46 16.11 8.25
C LYS A 192 6.13 17.34 9.10
N GLN A 193 6.77 18.47 8.79
CA GLN A 193 6.60 19.74 9.50
C GLN A 193 5.29 20.46 9.13
N SER A 194 4.71 20.15 7.97
CA SER A 194 3.53 20.82 7.42
C SER A 194 2.27 19.95 7.42
N LEU A 195 2.29 18.79 8.09
CA LEU A 195 1.13 17.92 8.17
C LEU A 195 -0.02 18.60 8.90
N SER A 196 -1.16 18.71 8.23
CA SER A 196 -2.40 19.19 8.80
C SER A 196 -2.95 18.21 9.85
N LYS A 197 -4.00 18.61 10.57
CA LYS A 197 -4.66 17.72 11.52
C LYS A 197 -5.26 16.50 10.81
N ILE A 198 -5.87 16.70 9.65
CA ILE A 198 -6.48 15.61 8.87
C ILE A 198 -5.42 14.66 8.31
N ASP A 199 -4.25 15.15 7.87
CA ASP A 199 -3.16 14.28 7.41
C ASP A 199 -2.71 13.32 8.52
N LYS A 200 -2.48 13.86 9.73
CA LYS A 200 -2.06 13.07 10.89
C LYS A 200 -3.13 12.05 11.28
N GLU A 201 -4.39 12.44 11.22
CA GLU A 201 -5.52 11.57 11.50
C GLU A 201 -5.60 10.42 10.50
N MET A 202 -5.59 10.70 9.19
CA MET A 202 -5.66 9.68 8.14
C MET A 202 -4.47 8.71 8.20
N LEU A 203 -3.25 9.21 8.43
CA LEU A 203 -2.07 8.36 8.62
C LEU A 203 -2.20 7.44 9.84
N CYS A 204 -2.75 7.95 10.95
CA CYS A 204 -3.00 7.16 12.16
C CYS A 204 -4.05 6.06 11.92
N PHE A 205 -5.19 6.40 11.30
CA PHE A 205 -6.21 5.41 10.94
C PHE A 205 -5.64 4.32 10.01
N PHE A 206 -4.82 4.72 9.04
CA PHE A 206 -4.19 3.78 8.12
C PHE A 206 -3.13 2.90 8.79
N GLU A 207 -2.32 3.45 9.71
CA GLU A 207 -1.36 2.68 10.52
C GLU A 207 -2.05 1.57 11.33
N ILE A 208 -3.18 1.89 11.94
CA ILE A 208 -3.97 0.90 12.70
C ILE A 208 -4.55 -0.17 11.76
N LEU A 209 -5.12 0.24 10.61
CA LEU A 209 -5.64 -0.71 9.64
C LEU A 209 -4.54 -1.63 9.10
N LEU A 210 -3.38 -1.08 8.75
CA LEU A 210 -2.26 -1.85 8.24
C LEU A 210 -1.75 -2.84 9.29
N SER A 211 -1.67 -2.42 10.55
CA SER A 211 -1.31 -3.31 11.67
C SER A 211 -2.35 -4.41 11.86
N TYR A 212 -3.64 -4.08 11.77
CA TYR A 212 -4.72 -5.06 11.84
C TYR A 212 -4.63 -6.09 10.72
N GLU A 213 -4.60 -5.67 9.45
CA GLU A 213 -4.49 -6.58 8.31
C GLU A 213 -3.23 -7.44 8.37
N SER A 214 -2.08 -6.85 8.70
CA SER A 214 -0.80 -7.58 8.82
C SER A 214 -0.80 -8.64 9.92
N SER A 215 -1.63 -8.46 10.96
CA SER A 215 -1.79 -9.42 12.06
C SER A 215 -2.82 -10.53 11.80
N ARG A 216 -3.55 -10.47 10.68
CA ARG A 216 -4.54 -11.50 10.36
C ARG A 216 -3.88 -12.86 10.14
N PRO A 217 -4.50 -13.96 10.55
CA PRO A 217 -3.92 -15.30 10.40
C PRO A 217 -3.49 -15.63 8.96
N GLU A 218 -4.23 -15.14 7.97
CA GLU A 218 -3.94 -15.35 6.54
C GLU A 218 -2.65 -14.65 6.07
N PHE A 219 -2.16 -13.64 6.80
CA PHE A 219 -0.95 -12.87 6.45
C PHE A 219 0.18 -12.99 7.48
N TYR A 220 -0.11 -13.54 8.66
CA TYR A 220 0.86 -13.66 9.76
C TYR A 220 2.10 -14.47 9.36
N ASP A 221 1.90 -15.60 8.70
CA ASP A 221 2.99 -16.49 8.26
C ASP A 221 3.88 -15.87 7.16
N PHE A 222 3.48 -14.75 6.57
CA PHE A 222 4.29 -14.01 5.60
C PHE A 222 5.28 -13.03 6.26
N GLY A 223 5.14 -12.77 7.56
CA GLY A 223 6.02 -11.89 8.33
C GLY A 223 5.73 -10.40 8.13
N VAL A 224 4.55 -10.03 7.62
CA VAL A 224 4.13 -8.63 7.39
C VAL A 224 3.93 -7.89 8.70
N ASP A 225 3.49 -8.61 9.73
CA ASP A 225 3.36 -8.14 11.11
C ASP A 225 4.67 -7.55 11.66
N LYS A 226 5.82 -7.95 11.10
CA LYS A 226 7.15 -7.45 11.48
C LYS A 226 7.53 -6.12 10.82
N ILE A 227 6.71 -5.57 9.93
CA ILE A 227 6.99 -4.31 9.22
C ILE A 227 6.84 -3.11 10.15
N LEU A 228 5.75 -3.07 10.89
CA LEU A 228 5.41 -2.03 11.86
C LEU A 228 5.45 -2.59 13.28
N ASP A 229 5.64 -1.71 14.26
CA ASP A 229 5.46 -2.13 15.66
C ASP A 229 3.96 -2.36 15.90
N ILE A 230 3.56 -3.55 16.36
CA ILE A 230 2.15 -3.87 16.72
C ILE A 230 1.67 -3.01 17.91
N ASN A 231 2.58 -2.33 18.59
CA ASN A 231 2.32 -1.42 19.71
C ASN A 231 1.79 -0.04 19.27
N VAL A 232 0.87 -0.01 18.32
CA VAL A 232 0.01 1.16 18.17
C VAL A 232 -0.95 1.10 19.37
N TYR A 233 -0.91 2.10 20.23
CA TYR A 233 -1.89 2.27 21.32
C TYR A 233 -2.93 3.31 20.89
N PRO A 234 -3.77 3.02 19.88
CA PRO A 234 -4.74 4.00 19.43
C PRO A 234 -5.79 4.20 20.50
N GLU A 235 -6.42 5.38 20.49
CA GLU A 235 -7.57 5.64 21.32
C GLU A 235 -8.67 4.62 21.02
N MET A 236 -9.36 4.14 22.05
CA MET A 236 -10.41 3.11 21.93
C MET A 236 -11.48 3.50 20.89
N GLN A 237 -11.78 4.79 20.76
CA GLN A 237 -12.73 5.32 19.80
C GLN A 237 -12.29 5.06 18.35
N THR A 238 -11.00 5.20 18.05
CA THR A 238 -10.41 4.93 16.74
C THR A 238 -10.53 3.45 16.37
N ILE A 239 -10.27 2.55 17.32
CA ILE A 239 -10.45 1.09 17.13
C ILE A 239 -11.92 0.78 16.85
N ILE A 240 -12.84 1.33 17.65
CA ILE A 240 -14.28 1.12 17.49
C ILE A 240 -14.74 1.63 16.12
N PHE A 241 -14.23 2.77 15.67
CA PHE A 241 -14.54 3.33 14.37
C PHE A 241 -14.12 2.40 13.24
N ILE A 242 -12.85 1.96 13.21
CA ILE A 242 -12.34 1.04 12.18
C ILE A 242 -13.17 -0.25 12.19
N LYS A 243 -13.38 -0.85 13.37
CA LYS A 243 -14.18 -2.08 13.49
C LYS A 243 -15.58 -1.94 12.91
N LYS A 244 -16.27 -0.81 13.19
CA LYS A 244 -17.59 -0.53 12.61
C LYS A 244 -17.54 -0.30 11.10
N ALA A 245 -16.48 0.33 10.60
CA ALA A 245 -16.30 0.55 9.18
C ALA A 245 -16.10 -0.77 8.41
N LEU A 246 -15.32 -1.71 8.96
CA LEU A 246 -15.04 -3.00 8.33
C LEU A 246 -16.22 -3.98 8.35
N GLN A 247 -17.21 -3.74 9.20
CA GLN A 247 -18.44 -4.54 9.30
C GLN A 247 -19.52 -4.15 8.26
N LYS A 248 -19.33 -3.03 7.57
CA LYS A 248 -20.19 -2.60 6.47
C LYS A 248 -19.72 -3.21 5.15
#